data_AF-A0A100YXQ8-F1
#
_entry.id   AF-A0A100YXQ8-F1
#
_cell.length_a   1.000
_cell.length_b   1.000
_cell.length_c   1.000
_cell.angle_alpha   90.00
_cell.angle_beta   90.00
_cell.angle_gamma   90.00
#
_symmetry.space_group_name_H-M   'P 1'
#
loop_
_entity.id
_entity.type
_entity.pdbx_description
1 polymer ?
#
loop_
_entity_poly.entity_id
_entity_poly.type
_entity_poly.pdbx_seq_one_letter_code
_entity_poly.pdbx_strand_id
1 'polypeptide(L)'
;MAVWRRELGLRVRPARKSNMRRLSYEWLAGLRKIVIDPVRCPLAYEELRLKEFERDRDGTWVDEIPDGSDHSIDSVCYAMMDDVLRGA
;
A
#
# COMPACT_ATOMS: atom_id res chain seq x y z
N MET A 1 20.69 -14.22 4.76
CA MET A 1 20.58 -12.74 4.76
C MET A 1 20.81 -12.26 3.33
N ALA A 2 19.93 -11.42 2.79
CA ALA A 2 20.05 -10.89 1.42
C ALA A 2 21.37 -10.10 1.23
N VAL A 3 22.36 -10.73 0.57
CA VAL A 3 23.70 -10.19 0.31
C VAL A 3 23.72 -9.19 -0.85
N TRP A 4 22.78 -9.29 -1.78
CA TRP A 4 22.63 -8.44 -2.98
C TRP A 4 22.66 -6.95 -2.67
N ARG A 5 22.11 -6.52 -1.52
CA ARG A 5 22.11 -5.10 -1.12
C ARG A 5 23.52 -4.54 -1.00
N ARG A 6 24.43 -5.33 -0.43
CA ARG A 6 25.83 -4.93 -0.23
C ARG A 6 26.60 -5.00 -1.54
N GLU A 7 26.39 -6.06 -2.31
CA GLU A 7 27.04 -6.26 -3.63
C GLU A 7 26.69 -5.15 -4.62
N LEU A 8 25.43 -4.70 -4.62
CA LEU A 8 24.94 -3.63 -5.50
C LEU A 8 25.09 -2.23 -4.90
N GLY A 9 25.65 -2.09 -3.69
CA GLY A 9 25.80 -0.79 -3.02
C GLY A 9 24.47 -0.12 -2.65
N LEU A 10 23.38 -0.89 -2.52
CA LEU A 10 22.04 -0.38 -2.27
C LEU A 10 21.75 -0.17 -0.78
N ARG A 11 21.34 1.05 -0.42
CA ARG A 11 20.88 1.38 0.93
C ARG A 11 19.40 1.03 1.11
N VAL A 12 19.13 -0.22 1.46
CA VAL A 12 17.76 -0.73 1.63
C VAL A 12 17.55 -1.22 3.07
N ARG A 13 16.37 -0.94 3.63
CA ARG A 13 15.93 -1.36 4.97
C ARG A 13 14.70 -2.29 4.87
N PRO A 14 14.49 -3.20 5.82
CA PRO A 14 13.26 -3.97 5.88
C PRO A 14 12.05 -3.07 6.17
N ALA A 15 10.90 -3.35 5.54
CA ALA A 15 9.64 -2.69 5.83
C ALA A 15 9.10 -3.11 7.21
N ARG A 16 8.55 -2.15 7.97
CA ARG A 16 7.94 -2.39 9.29
C ARG A 16 6.47 -2.77 9.13
N LYS A 17 6.19 -3.90 8.45
CA LYS A 17 4.82 -4.32 8.07
C LYS A 17 3.94 -4.69 9.26
N SER A 18 4.44 -5.54 10.18
CA SER A 18 3.70 -6.08 11.34
C SER A 18 2.18 -6.24 11.07
N ASN A 19 1.30 -5.83 11.98
CA ASN A 19 -0.15 -5.76 11.76
C ASN A 19 -0.61 -4.36 11.32
N MET A 20 0.19 -3.66 10.49
CA MET A 20 -0.04 -2.26 10.12
C MET A 20 -0.90 -2.08 8.86
N ARG A 21 -1.37 -3.17 8.23
CA ARG A 21 -2.11 -3.09 6.95
C ARG A 21 -3.29 -2.14 7.05
N ARG A 22 -4.23 -2.42 7.96
CA ARG A 22 -5.43 -1.59 8.16
C ARG A 22 -5.08 -0.13 8.41
N LEU A 23 -4.22 0.14 9.39
CA LEU A 23 -3.77 1.50 9.72
C LEU A 23 -3.18 2.24 8.51
N SER A 24 -2.31 1.59 7.74
CA SER A 24 -1.66 2.22 6.59
C SER A 24 -2.63 2.50 5.43
N TYR A 25 -3.61 1.63 5.20
CA TYR A 25 -4.63 1.83 4.17
C TYR A 25 -5.63 2.93 4.57
N GLU A 26 -6.06 2.97 5.83
CA GLU A 26 -6.92 4.03 6.34
C GLU A 26 -6.20 5.39 6.28
N TRP A 27 -4.92 5.45 6.65
CA TRP A 27 -4.09 6.65 6.50
C TRP A 27 -4.01 7.10 5.03
N LEU A 28 -3.79 6.16 4.10
CA LEU A 28 -3.70 6.45 2.67
C LEU A 28 -5.05 6.97 2.13
N ALA A 29 -6.16 6.35 2.52
CA ALA A 29 -7.52 6.77 2.17
C ALA A 29 -7.89 8.14 2.76
N GLY A 30 -7.29 8.51 3.90
CA GLY A 30 -7.48 9.81 4.55
C GLY A 30 -6.70 10.97 3.91
N LEU A 31 -5.81 10.72 2.95
CA LEU A 31 -5.06 11.78 2.28
C LEU A 31 -6.00 12.71 1.49
N ARG A 32 -5.74 14.01 1.55
CA ARG A 32 -6.50 15.02 0.78
C ARG A 32 -6.53 14.72 -0.73
N LYS A 33 -5.42 14.21 -1.28
CA LYS A 33 -5.27 13.90 -2.70
C LYS A 33 -4.15 12.88 -2.89
N ILE A 34 -4.40 11.90 -3.76
CA ILE A 34 -3.38 11.02 -4.33
C ILE A 34 -3.24 11.38 -5.80
N VAL A 35 -2.03 11.74 -6.25
CA VAL A 35 -1.75 12.11 -7.64
C VAL A 35 -0.99 10.98 -8.31
N ILE A 36 -1.59 10.39 -9.35
CA ILE A 36 -1.00 9.31 -10.13
C ILE A 36 -0.97 9.74 -11.58
N ASP A 37 0.19 9.66 -12.23
CA ASP A 37 0.32 9.80 -13.67
C ASP A 37 0.04 8.42 -14.31
N PRO A 38 -1.10 8.24 -15.01
CA PRO A 38 -1.47 6.93 -15.55
C PRO A 38 -0.60 6.49 -16.74
N VAL A 39 0.12 7.41 -17.38
CA VAL A 39 1.05 7.06 -18.47
C VAL A 39 2.35 6.52 -17.90
N ARG A 40 2.84 7.11 -16.81
CA ARG A 40 4.07 6.66 -16.14
C ARG A 40 3.86 5.47 -15.21
N CYS A 41 2.71 5.41 -14.56
CA CYS A 41 2.39 4.42 -13.53
C CYS A 41 1.04 3.73 -13.80
N PRO A 42 0.86 3.07 -14.95
CA PRO A 42 -0.43 2.51 -15.35
C PRO A 42 -0.95 1.43 -14.39
N LEU A 43 -0.06 0.56 -13.88
CA LEU A 43 -0.44 -0.50 -12.95
C LEU A 43 -0.84 0.04 -11.58
N ALA A 44 -0.08 1.00 -11.05
CA ALA A 44 -0.45 1.65 -9.79
C ALA A 44 -1.76 2.41 -9.92
N TYR A 45 -1.99 3.07 -11.07
CA TYR A 45 -3.27 3.72 -11.36
C TYR A 45 -4.42 2.72 -11.35
N GLU A 46 -4.27 1.57 -12.02
CA GLU A 46 -5.28 0.52 -12.05
C GLU A 46 -5.55 -0.06 -10.65
N GLU A 47 -4.51 -0.44 -9.91
CA GLU A 47 -4.65 -0.97 -8.55
C GLU A 47 -5.35 0.04 -7.62
N LEU A 48 -4.90 1.30 -7.56
CA LEU A 48 -5.52 2.30 -6.68
C LEU A 48 -6.94 2.68 -7.11
N ARG A 49 -7.25 2.65 -8.41
CA ARG A 49 -8.58 2.97 -8.92
C ARG A 49 -9.60 1.85 -8.65
N LEU A 50 -9.15 0.59 -8.67
CA LEU A 50 -10.02 -0.58 -8.56
C LEU A 50 -10.09 -1.16 -7.15
N LYS A 51 -9.26 -0.69 -6.20
CA LYS A 51 -9.28 -1.22 -4.83
C LYS A 51 -10.57 -0.81 -4.12
N GLU A 52 -11.32 -1.81 -3.70
CA GLU A 52 -12.56 -1.67 -2.95
C GLU A 52 -12.50 -2.51 -1.68
N PHE A 53 -13.42 -2.27 -0.75
CA PHE A 53 -13.67 -3.17 0.38
C PHE A 53 -14.17 -4.53 -0.12
N GLU A 54 -14.09 -5.57 0.71
CA GLU A 54 -14.65 -6.87 0.35
C GLU A 54 -16.19 -6.81 0.33
N ARG A 55 -16.82 -7.62 -0.53
CA ARG A 55 -18.27 -7.85 -0.51
C ARG A 55 -18.57 -9.24 0.00
N ASP A 56 -19.56 -9.35 0.88
CA ASP A 56 -20.09 -10.65 1.28
C ASP A 56 -20.89 -11.32 0.16
N ARG A 57 -21.41 -12.52 0.45
CA ARG A 57 -22.18 -13.32 -0.51
C ARG A 57 -23.47 -12.65 -0.97
N ASP A 58 -24.02 -11.76 -0.16
CA ASP A 58 -25.25 -11.02 -0.44
C ASP A 58 -24.96 -9.70 -1.17
N GLY A 59 -23.69 -9.40 -1.43
CA GLY A 59 -23.23 -8.21 -2.14
C GLY A 59 -23.07 -6.98 -1.25
N THR A 60 -23.14 -7.14 0.08
CA THR A 60 -22.96 -6.06 1.05
C THR A 60 -21.47 -5.82 1.28
N TRP A 61 -21.05 -4.55 1.34
CA TRP A 61 -19.68 -4.21 1.70
C TRP A 61 -19.40 -4.57 3.17
N VAL A 62 -18.27 -5.22 3.41
CA VAL A 62 -17.75 -5.50 4.75
C VAL A 62 -16.52 -4.63 5.02
N ASP A 63 -16.26 -4.31 6.29
CA ASP A 63 -15.11 -3.51 6.73
C ASP A 63 -13.81 -4.35 6.74
N GLU A 64 -13.52 -4.96 5.59
CA GLU A 64 -12.35 -5.79 5.33
C GLU A 64 -11.69 -5.36 4.02
N ILE A 65 -10.37 -5.21 4.06
CA ILE A 65 -9.56 -4.81 2.90
C ILE A 65 -9.02 -6.08 2.26
N PRO A 66 -9.57 -6.51 1.10
CA PRO A 66 -9.22 -7.79 0.50
C PRO A 66 -7.74 -7.82 0.12
N ASP A 67 -7.11 -8.99 0.24
CA ASP A 67 -5.74 -9.23 -0.24
C ASP A 67 -5.73 -9.49 -1.75
N GLY A 68 -4.77 -8.89 -2.46
CA GLY A 68 -4.62 -9.06 -3.91
C GLY A 68 -4.78 -7.77 -4.73
N SER A 69 -4.09 -7.74 -5.87
CA SER A 69 -4.01 -6.60 -6.80
C SER A 69 -3.69 -5.28 -6.09
N ASP A 70 -2.75 -5.32 -5.14
CA ASP A 70 -2.41 -4.19 -4.27
C ASP A 70 -0.90 -4.02 -4.10
N HIS A 71 -0.11 -4.51 -5.03
CA HIS A 71 1.35 -4.51 -4.92
C HIS A 71 1.91 -3.08 -4.81
N SER A 72 1.39 -2.16 -5.62
CA SER A 72 1.78 -0.75 -5.61
C SER A 72 1.24 -0.04 -4.38
N ILE A 73 0.04 -0.39 -3.92
CA ILE A 73 -0.56 0.16 -2.69
C ILE A 73 0.29 -0.22 -1.48
N ASP A 74 0.59 -1.50 -1.33
CA ASP A 74 1.47 -2.03 -0.30
C ASP A 74 2.86 -1.39 -0.37
N SER A 75 3.44 -1.23 -1.56
CA SER A 75 4.72 -0.55 -1.77
C SER A 75 4.70 0.90 -1.25
N VAL A 76 3.64 1.66 -1.55
CA VAL A 76 3.44 3.03 -1.02
C VAL A 76 3.31 3.01 0.49
N CYS A 77 2.50 2.10 1.06
CA CYS A 77 2.34 1.96 2.51
C CYS A 77 3.68 1.66 3.20
N TYR A 78 4.52 0.80 2.62
CA TYR A 78 5.86 0.53 3.17
C TYR A 78 6.79 1.73 3.09
N ALA A 79 6.75 2.48 1.98
CA ALA A 79 7.54 3.69 1.81
C ALA A 79 7.15 4.79 2.81
N MET A 80 5.85 4.93 3.07
CA MET A 80 5.26 5.97 3.91
C MET A 80 5.08 5.56 5.38
N MET A 81 5.56 4.38 5.79
CA MET A 81 5.29 3.83 7.12
C MET A 81 5.70 4.78 8.27
N ASP A 82 6.80 5.53 8.11
CA ASP A 82 7.24 6.48 9.14
C ASP A 82 6.31 7.72 9.24
N ASP A 83 5.57 8.07 8.17
CA ASP A 83 4.53 9.12 8.20
C ASP A 83 3.19 8.57 8.72
N VAL A 84 2.83 7.34 8.34
CA VAL A 84 1.67 6.61 8.89
C VAL A 84 1.76 6.57 10.41
N LEU A 85 2.93 6.19 10.96
CA LEU A 85 3.14 6.11 12.41
C LEU A 85 3.20 7.47 13.11
N ARG A 86 3.47 8.57 12.39
CA ARG A 86 3.48 9.93 12.95
C ARG A 86 2.10 10.58 12.96
N GLY A 87 1.22 10.17 12.04
CA GLY A 87 -0.14 10.70 11.93
C GLY A 87 -1.23 9.85 12.58
N ALA A 88 -0.88 8.65 13.08
CA ALA A 88 -1.74 7.76 13.83
C ALA A 88 -1.90 8.18 15.30
#